data_AF-A0A8T7ACY7-F1
#
_entry.id   AF-A0A8T7ACY7-F1
#
_cell.length_a   1.000
_cell.length_b   1.000
_cell.length_c   1.000
_cell.angle_alpha   90.00
_cell.angle_beta   90.00
_cell.angle_gamma   90.00
#
_symmetry.space_group_name_H-M   'P 1'
#
loop_
_entity.id
_entity.type
_entity.pdbx_description
1 polymer ?
#
loop_
_entity_poly.entity_id
_entity_poly.type
_entity_poly.pdbx_seq_one_letter_code
_entity_poly.pdbx_strand_id
1 'polypeptide(L)'
;MSHYEINLQPDKLLQAVLENLNQQFFADSRAQSKLLYKSIADGRQMPFMQIAVDDSGEVICELALDHSQFSGSLNFGKFRKCLAMMLKGLSIKLEKHAQNGEGFNMMNSDQGQLLFNIPGVVMSEDGVNVLVFGLSQAGPGLATIRLMFLDPAQYPILNQPVNHTAEQLDNRENNE
;
A
#
# COMPACT_ATOMS: atom_id res chain seq x y z
N MET A 1 6.92 -13.43 -27.69
CA MET A 1 6.14 -12.20 -27.47
C MET A 1 7.07 -11.25 -26.75
N SER A 2 7.37 -10.08 -27.29
CA SER A 2 8.25 -9.10 -26.63
C SER A 2 7.52 -8.53 -25.43
N HIS A 3 7.96 -8.86 -24.22
CA HIS A 3 7.51 -8.17 -23.02
C HIS A 3 7.98 -6.73 -23.13
N TYR A 4 7.05 -5.79 -23.29
CA TYR A 4 7.36 -4.37 -23.19
C TYR A 4 7.59 -4.08 -21.71
N GLU A 5 8.81 -4.30 -21.24
CA GLU A 5 9.17 -3.96 -19.87
C GLU A 5 9.09 -2.44 -19.77
N ILE A 6 8.07 -1.95 -19.09
CA ILE A 6 7.95 -0.52 -18.85
C ILE A 6 9.10 -0.16 -17.91
N ASN A 7 10.12 0.53 -18.43
CA ASN A 7 11.23 1.05 -17.65
C ASN A 7 10.78 2.31 -16.89
N LEU A 8 10.00 2.11 -15.83
CA LEU A 8 9.58 3.15 -14.90
C LEU A 8 10.60 3.27 -13.78
N GLN A 9 11.08 4.48 -13.51
CA GLN A 9 11.85 4.76 -12.30
C GLN A 9 10.96 4.52 -11.07
N PRO A 10 11.32 3.56 -10.18
CA PRO A 10 10.43 3.16 -9.08
C PRO A 10 10.04 4.31 -8.15
N ASP A 11 10.96 5.21 -7.83
CA ASP A 11 10.71 6.39 -7.01
C ASP A 11 9.64 7.31 -7.61
N LYS A 12 9.70 7.60 -8.91
CA LYS A 12 8.68 8.42 -9.60
C LYS A 12 7.30 7.76 -9.57
N LEU A 13 7.24 6.45 -9.84
CA LEU A 13 6.00 5.68 -9.77
C LEU A 13 5.41 5.74 -8.35
N LEU A 14 6.24 5.48 -7.34
CA LEU A 14 5.85 5.46 -5.94
C LEU A 14 5.36 6.81 -5.43
N GLN A 15 6.03 7.89 -5.85
CA GLN A 15 5.61 9.26 -5.57
C GLN A 15 4.23 9.54 -6.21
N ALA A 16 4.04 9.19 -7.48
CA ALA A 16 2.77 9.38 -8.18
C ALA A 16 1.63 8.57 -7.52
N VAL A 17 1.89 7.33 -7.10
CA VAL A 17 0.92 6.51 -6.36
C VAL A 17 0.55 7.16 -5.03
N LEU A 18 1.54 7.61 -4.25
CA LEU A 18 1.32 8.29 -2.97
C LEU A 18 0.44 9.53 -3.12
N GLU A 19 0.76 10.38 -4.08
CA GLU A 19 0.03 11.63 -4.35
C GLU A 19 -1.40 11.36 -4.83
N ASN A 20 -1.59 10.48 -5.81
CA ASN A 20 -2.91 10.20 -6.37
C ASN A 20 -3.83 9.49 -5.36
N LEU A 21 -3.30 8.55 -4.56
CA LEU A 21 -4.09 7.91 -3.49
C LEU A 21 -4.47 8.91 -2.39
N ASN A 22 -3.54 9.80 -2.00
CA ASN A 22 -3.85 10.87 -1.05
C ASN A 22 -4.93 11.82 -1.60
N GLN A 23 -4.77 12.26 -2.85
CA GLN A 23 -5.73 13.15 -3.49
C GLN A 23 -7.12 12.51 -3.52
N GLN A 24 -7.26 11.33 -4.12
CA GLN A 24 -8.58 10.73 -4.41
C GLN A 24 -9.31 10.21 -3.17
N PHE A 25 -8.59 9.81 -2.12
CA PHE A 25 -9.21 9.25 -0.91
C PHE A 25 -9.19 10.16 0.30
N PHE A 26 -8.37 11.22 0.33
CA PHE A 26 -8.22 12.08 1.50
C PHE A 26 -8.44 13.57 1.22
N ALA A 27 -8.00 14.10 0.08
CA ALA A 27 -8.15 15.53 -0.24
C ALA A 27 -9.45 15.84 -0.99
N ASP A 28 -9.87 14.96 -1.90
CA ASP A 28 -11.14 15.08 -2.62
C ASP A 28 -12.34 15.00 -1.68
N SER A 29 -13.50 15.42 -2.19
CA SER A 29 -14.72 15.41 -1.38
C SER A 29 -15.05 13.99 -0.91
N ARG A 30 -15.56 13.89 0.33
CA ARG A 30 -15.96 12.60 0.92
C ARG A 30 -16.92 11.81 0.03
N ALA A 31 -17.79 12.50 -0.71
CA ALA A 31 -18.73 11.88 -1.63
C ALA A 31 -18.00 11.20 -2.82
N GLN A 32 -17.09 11.92 -3.48
CA GLN A 32 -16.29 11.39 -4.60
C GLN A 32 -15.43 10.21 -4.16
N SER A 33 -14.67 10.35 -3.07
CA SER A 33 -13.85 9.25 -2.55
C SER A 33 -14.67 8.01 -2.20
N LYS A 34 -15.88 8.19 -1.66
CA LYS A 34 -16.78 7.06 -1.34
C LYS A 34 -17.34 6.41 -2.60
N LEU A 35 -17.60 7.16 -3.67
CA LEU A 35 -18.02 6.60 -4.96
C LEU A 35 -16.91 5.78 -5.62
N LEU A 36 -15.68 6.30 -5.59
CA LEU A 36 -14.50 5.56 -6.07
C LEU A 36 -14.30 4.28 -5.26
N TYR A 37 -14.28 4.38 -3.93
CA TYR A 37 -14.17 3.22 -3.04
C TYR A 37 -15.23 2.16 -3.33
N LYS A 38 -16.51 2.55 -3.44
CA LYS A 38 -17.59 1.60 -3.77
C LYS A 38 -17.30 0.89 -5.09
N SER A 39 -16.87 1.64 -6.09
CA SER A 39 -16.59 1.07 -7.42
C SER A 39 -15.50 0.00 -7.38
N ILE A 40 -14.37 0.28 -6.72
CA ILE A 40 -13.28 -0.70 -6.60
C ILE A 40 -13.61 -1.84 -5.62
N ALA A 41 -14.41 -1.58 -4.58
CA ALA A 41 -14.87 -2.62 -3.65
C ALA A 41 -15.89 -3.57 -4.29
N ASP A 42 -16.64 -3.11 -5.30
CA ASP A 42 -17.50 -3.95 -6.15
C ASP A 42 -16.68 -4.75 -7.20
N GLY A 43 -15.35 -4.69 -7.15
CA GLY A 43 -14.44 -5.40 -8.05
C GLY A 43 -14.16 -4.70 -9.37
N ARG A 44 -14.60 -3.44 -9.56
CA ARG A 44 -14.32 -2.69 -10.80
C ARG A 44 -12.90 -2.13 -10.81
N GLN A 45 -12.30 -2.09 -11.99
CA GLN A 45 -11.11 -1.29 -12.26
C GLN A 45 -11.55 0.13 -12.61
N MET A 46 -10.93 1.12 -11.98
CA MET A 46 -11.28 2.53 -12.16
C MET A 46 -10.08 3.32 -12.68
N PRO A 47 -10.25 4.25 -13.62
CA PRO A 47 -9.17 5.16 -14.03
C PRO A 47 -8.56 5.85 -12.80
N PHE A 48 -7.24 5.83 -12.70
CA PHE A 48 -6.54 6.26 -11.50
C PHE A 48 -5.53 7.37 -11.77
N MET A 49 -4.55 7.11 -12.65
CA MET A 49 -3.53 8.11 -12.99
C MET A 49 -2.91 7.80 -14.35
N GLN A 50 -2.11 8.73 -14.86
CA GLN A 50 -1.26 8.53 -16.03
C GLN A 50 0.18 8.78 -15.61
N ILE A 51 1.09 7.95 -16.10
CA ILE A 51 2.52 8.12 -15.86
C ILE A 51 3.20 8.37 -17.20
N ALA A 52 3.88 9.51 -17.32
CA ALA A 52 4.74 9.77 -18.47
C ALA A 52 5.97 8.87 -18.40
N VAL A 53 6.29 8.22 -19.51
CA VAL A 53 7.49 7.40 -19.66
C VAL A 53 8.34 7.99 -20.76
N ASP A 54 9.56 8.40 -20.38
CA ASP A 54 10.43 9.35 -21.09
C ASP A 54 10.42 9.20 -22.63
N ASP A 55 10.62 7.98 -23.15
CA ASP A 55 10.73 7.71 -24.60
C ASP A 55 9.61 6.83 -25.19
N SER A 56 8.66 6.36 -24.37
CA SER A 56 7.67 5.34 -24.77
C SER A 56 6.22 5.79 -24.74
N GLY A 57 5.95 7.03 -24.34
CA GLY A 57 4.61 7.61 -24.23
C GLY A 57 4.04 7.51 -22.82
N GLU A 58 2.71 7.52 -22.71
CA GLU A 58 2.01 7.50 -21.43
C GLU A 58 1.52 6.10 -21.06
N VAL A 59 1.68 5.74 -19.80
CA VAL A 59 1.07 4.54 -19.21
C VAL A 59 -0.16 4.97 -18.44
N ILE A 60 -1.33 4.51 -18.90
CA ILE A 60 -2.58 4.69 -18.18
C ILE A 60 -2.61 3.65 -17.06
N CYS A 61 -2.88 4.12 -15.84
CA CYS A 61 -3.01 3.27 -14.67
C CYS A 61 -4.46 3.25 -14.20
N GLU A 62 -4.97 2.05 -13.97
CA GLU A 62 -6.24 1.81 -13.29
C GLU A 62 -6.00 1.38 -11.84
N LEU A 63 -6.96 1.68 -10.96
CA LEU A 63 -6.98 1.25 -9.57
C LEU A 63 -7.96 0.09 -9.40
N ALA A 64 -7.49 -0.95 -8.72
CA ALA A 64 -8.30 -2.08 -8.29
C ALA A 64 -8.11 -2.35 -6.79
N LEU A 65 -9.08 -3.03 -6.19
CA LEU A 65 -9.02 -3.49 -4.81
C LEU A 65 -9.28 -5.00 -4.76
N ASP A 66 -8.38 -5.73 -4.11
CA ASP A 66 -8.61 -7.07 -3.59
C ASP A 66 -8.74 -6.99 -2.07
N HIS A 67 -9.91 -7.33 -1.56
CA HIS A 67 -10.23 -7.32 -0.15
C HIS A 67 -10.66 -8.70 0.37
N SER A 68 -10.30 -9.76 -0.37
CA SER A 68 -10.62 -11.15 -0.03
C SER A 68 -10.06 -11.60 1.33
N GLN A 69 -8.92 -11.02 1.76
CA GLN A 69 -8.27 -11.31 3.04
C GLN A 69 -8.58 -10.26 4.13
N PHE A 70 -9.53 -9.35 3.90
CA PHE A 70 -9.92 -8.42 4.95
C PHE A 70 -10.68 -9.15 6.07
N SER A 71 -10.24 -8.93 7.31
CA SER A 71 -10.90 -9.50 8.48
C SER A 71 -12.15 -8.71 8.85
N GLY A 72 -13.33 -9.34 8.71
CA GLY A 72 -14.63 -8.75 8.99
C GLY A 72 -15.25 -8.00 7.80
N SER A 73 -16.16 -7.06 8.07
CA SER A 73 -16.81 -6.26 7.03
C SER A 73 -16.01 -4.99 6.71
N LEU A 74 -15.54 -4.88 5.47
CA LEU A 74 -14.86 -3.69 4.96
C LEU A 74 -15.87 -2.59 4.63
N ASN A 75 -15.65 -1.41 5.21
CA ASN A 75 -16.37 -0.19 4.85
C ASN A 75 -15.38 0.93 4.52
N PHE A 76 -15.87 2.01 3.93
CA PHE A 76 -15.04 3.14 3.51
C PHE A 76 -14.15 3.72 4.62
N GLY A 77 -14.64 3.73 5.87
CA GLY A 77 -13.86 4.22 7.01
C GLY A 77 -12.71 3.28 7.37
N LYS A 78 -12.97 1.96 7.45
CA LYS A 78 -11.94 0.95 7.71
C LYS A 78 -10.90 0.91 6.58
N PHE A 79 -11.36 0.99 5.33
CA PHE A 79 -10.49 1.11 4.16
C PHE A 79 -9.55 2.32 4.26
N ARG A 80 -10.08 3.53 4.51
CA ARG A 80 -9.25 4.74 4.64
C ARG A 80 -8.24 4.66 5.77
N LYS A 81 -8.58 4.00 6.89
CA LYS A 81 -7.62 3.78 7.98
C LYS A 81 -6.44 2.92 7.52
N CYS A 82 -6.70 1.80 6.85
CA CYS A 82 -5.65 0.91 6.34
C CYS A 82 -4.80 1.61 5.27
N LEU A 83 -5.46 2.32 4.35
CA LEU A 83 -4.81 3.10 3.31
C LEU A 83 -3.90 4.18 3.89
N ALA A 84 -4.36 4.92 4.91
CA ALA A 84 -3.54 5.95 5.57
C ALA A 84 -2.25 5.38 6.18
N MET A 85 -2.33 4.19 6.80
CA MET A 85 -1.15 3.53 7.36
C MET A 85 -0.16 3.11 6.27
N MET A 86 -0.68 2.59 5.15
CA MET A 86 0.15 2.21 3.99
C MET A 86 0.84 3.44 3.38
N LEU A 87 0.10 4.54 3.16
CA LEU A 87 0.64 5.78 2.61
C LEU A 87 1.68 6.43 3.52
N LYS A 88 1.51 6.33 4.85
CA LYS A 88 2.53 6.77 5.82
C LYS A 88 3.82 5.96 5.66
N GLY A 89 3.73 4.64 5.56
CA GLY A 89 4.88 3.77 5.33
C GLY A 89 5.60 4.09 4.01
N LEU A 90 4.81 4.36 2.97
CA LEU A 90 5.32 4.73 1.65
C LEU A 90 6.06 6.07 1.68
N SER A 91 5.50 7.08 2.33
CA SER A 91 6.14 8.39 2.52
C SER A 91 7.49 8.29 3.23
N ILE A 92 7.55 7.53 4.34
CA ILE A 92 8.82 7.28 5.07
C ILE A 92 9.85 6.58 4.18
N LYS A 93 9.42 5.61 3.36
CA LYS A 93 10.33 4.87 2.48
C LYS A 93 10.88 5.76 1.36
N LEU A 94 10.04 6.62 0.77
CA LEU A 94 10.44 7.62 -0.22
C LEU A 94 11.42 8.65 0.38
N GLU A 95 11.16 9.13 1.60
CA GLU A 95 12.07 10.05 2.29
C GLU A 95 13.45 9.43 2.52
N LYS A 96 13.49 8.19 3.02
CA LYS A 96 14.76 7.45 3.20
C LYS A 96 15.50 7.29 1.88
N HIS A 97 14.80 6.87 0.83
CA HIS A 97 15.38 6.76 -0.51
C HIS A 97 16.03 8.08 -0.97
N ALA A 98 15.34 9.22 -0.79
CA ALA A 98 15.87 10.53 -1.15
C ALA A 98 17.08 10.95 -0.30
N GLN A 99 17.12 10.58 0.98
CA GLN A 99 18.19 10.96 1.91
C GLN A 99 19.47 10.14 1.74
N ASN A 100 19.35 8.83 1.50
CA ASN A 100 20.50 7.91 1.55
C ASN A 100 20.50 6.83 0.44
N GLY A 101 19.59 6.89 -0.52
CA GLY A 101 19.50 5.92 -1.61
C GLY A 101 18.97 4.54 -1.20
N GLU A 102 18.31 4.40 -0.04
CA GLU A 102 17.73 3.13 0.40
C GLU A 102 16.77 2.57 -0.67
N GLY A 103 17.02 1.34 -1.12
CA GLY A 103 16.22 0.70 -2.16
C GLY A 103 14.79 0.40 -1.71
N PHE A 104 13.88 0.29 -2.68
CA PHE A 104 12.51 -0.16 -2.43
C PHE A 104 12.46 -1.69 -2.35
N ASN A 105 11.77 -2.22 -1.34
CA ASN A 105 11.55 -3.66 -1.20
C ASN A 105 10.49 -4.10 -2.22
N MET A 106 10.96 -4.51 -3.40
CA MET A 106 10.13 -4.99 -4.50
C MET A 106 10.23 -6.50 -4.59
N MET A 107 9.10 -7.18 -4.79
CA MET A 107 9.05 -8.62 -5.02
C MET A 107 8.12 -8.95 -6.17
N ASN A 108 8.45 -9.96 -6.96
CA ASN A 108 7.52 -10.48 -7.96
C ASN A 108 6.53 -11.40 -7.24
N SER A 109 5.24 -11.21 -7.49
CA SER A 109 4.23 -12.19 -7.10
C SER A 109 4.26 -13.39 -8.05
N ASP A 110 3.72 -14.52 -7.59
CA ASP A 110 3.58 -15.74 -8.41
C ASP A 110 2.75 -15.50 -9.70
N GLN A 111 1.99 -14.40 -9.75
CA GLN A 111 1.18 -13.99 -10.88
C GLN A 111 1.88 -12.96 -11.79
N GLY A 112 3.18 -12.72 -11.60
CA GLY A 112 3.97 -11.79 -12.41
C GLY A 112 3.70 -10.31 -12.11
N GLN A 113 3.14 -10.00 -10.94
CA GLN A 113 2.92 -8.62 -10.50
C GLN A 113 4.13 -8.11 -9.72
N LEU A 114 4.54 -6.86 -9.96
CA LEU A 114 5.55 -6.20 -9.14
C LEU A 114 4.89 -5.69 -7.86
N LEU A 115 5.20 -6.33 -6.73
CA LEU A 115 4.66 -6.01 -5.43
C LEU A 115 5.61 -5.11 -4.66
N PHE A 116 5.09 -3.99 -4.14
CA PHE A 116 5.84 -3.10 -3.26
C PHE A 116 5.52 -3.47 -1.81
N ASN A 117 6.50 -4.07 -1.13
CA ASN A 117 6.32 -4.55 0.25
C ASN A 117 6.41 -3.39 1.26
N ILE A 118 5.37 -2.55 1.25
CA ILE A 118 5.20 -1.40 2.13
C ILE A 118 3.83 -1.54 2.81
N PRO A 119 3.73 -2.37 3.86
CA PRO A 119 2.45 -2.71 4.45
C PRO A 119 1.88 -1.59 5.33
N GLY A 120 0.59 -1.30 5.13
CA GLY A 120 -0.25 -0.61 6.10
C GLY A 120 -0.93 -1.61 7.02
N VAL A 121 -0.51 -1.66 8.28
CA VAL A 121 -1.06 -2.59 9.28
C VAL A 121 -2.05 -1.85 10.18
N VAL A 122 -3.25 -2.40 10.32
CA VAL A 122 -4.27 -1.92 11.24
C VAL A 122 -4.80 -3.08 12.07
N MET A 123 -4.74 -2.92 13.40
CA MET A 123 -5.37 -3.84 14.35
C MET A 123 -6.76 -3.31 14.72
N SER A 124 -7.75 -4.19 14.72
CA SER A 124 -9.12 -3.89 15.15
C SER A 124 -9.69 -5.07 15.95
N GLU A 125 -10.90 -4.92 16.48
CA GLU A 125 -11.64 -6.00 17.13
C GLU A 125 -11.91 -7.18 16.18
N ASP A 126 -12.01 -6.91 14.87
CA ASP A 126 -12.24 -7.93 13.85
C ASP A 126 -10.96 -8.71 13.49
N GLY A 127 -9.79 -8.26 13.95
CA GLY A 127 -8.49 -8.87 13.67
C GLY A 127 -7.44 -7.89 13.14
N VAL A 128 -6.36 -8.46 12.63
CA VAL A 128 -5.27 -7.70 12.02
C VAL A 128 -5.49 -7.64 10.51
N ASN A 129 -5.35 -6.45 9.93
CA ASN A 129 -5.48 -6.23 8.50
C ASN A 129 -4.18 -5.65 7.95
N VAL A 130 -3.67 -6.26 6.88
CA VAL A 130 -2.45 -5.81 6.19
C VAL A 130 -2.81 -5.41 4.77
N LEU A 131 -2.64 -4.13 4.45
CA LEU A 131 -2.84 -3.59 3.12
C LEU A 131 -1.48 -3.32 2.45
N VAL A 132 -1.32 -3.83 1.24
CA VAL A 132 -0.19 -3.50 0.35
C VAL A 132 -0.71 -3.06 -1.01
N PHE A 133 0.20 -2.69 -1.91
CA PHE A 133 -0.15 -2.50 -3.31
C PHE A 133 0.90 -3.10 -4.24
N GLY A 134 0.45 -3.50 -5.41
CA GLY A 134 1.28 -3.98 -6.51
C GLY A 134 0.91 -3.34 -7.83
N LEU A 135 1.82 -3.45 -8.78
CA LEU A 135 1.67 -3.06 -10.17
C LEU A 135 1.63 -4.32 -11.04
N SER A 136 0.66 -4.40 -11.93
CA SER A 136 0.59 -5.43 -12.96
C SER A 136 0.42 -4.78 -14.32
N GLN A 137 1.12 -5.27 -15.33
CA GLN A 137 0.87 -4.84 -16.70
C GLN A 137 -0.39 -5.54 -17.22
N ALA A 138 -1.34 -4.76 -17.72
CA ALA A 138 -2.57 -5.26 -18.32
C ALA A 138 -2.48 -5.29 -19.87
N GLY A 139 -1.46 -4.64 -20.45
CA GLY A 139 -1.20 -4.62 -21.88
C GLY A 139 -0.26 -3.46 -22.25
N PRO A 140 -0.01 -3.23 -23.56
CA PRO A 140 0.78 -2.09 -24.01
C PRO A 140 0.17 -0.76 -23.53
N GLY A 141 0.95 0.04 -22.78
CA GLY A 141 0.50 1.35 -22.28
C GLY A 141 -0.57 1.31 -21.19
N LEU A 142 -0.91 0.13 -20.66
CA LEU A 142 -1.92 -0.03 -19.61
C LEU A 142 -1.37 -0.85 -18.44
N ALA A 143 -1.52 -0.31 -17.23
CA ALA A 143 -1.18 -1.00 -16.00
C ALA A 143 -2.32 -0.91 -14.98
N THR A 144 -2.32 -1.84 -14.04
CA THR A 144 -3.22 -1.81 -12.89
C THR A 144 -2.40 -1.69 -11.61
N ILE A 145 -2.70 -0.64 -10.84
CA ILE A 145 -2.34 -0.54 -9.43
C ILE A 145 -3.40 -1.28 -8.63
N ARG A 146 -3.00 -2.35 -7.96
CA ARG A 146 -3.90 -3.17 -7.16
C ARG A 146 -3.58 -2.99 -5.69
N LEU A 147 -4.53 -2.45 -4.93
CA LEU A 147 -4.53 -2.49 -3.47
C LEU A 147 -4.97 -3.89 -3.04
N MET A 148 -4.21 -4.54 -2.15
CA MET A 148 -4.47 -5.93 -1.75
C MET A 148 -4.41 -6.06 -0.24
N PHE A 149 -5.48 -6.56 0.35
CA PHE A 149 -5.41 -7.11 1.69
C PHE A 149 -4.77 -8.49 1.64
N LEU A 150 -3.79 -8.72 2.51
CA LEU A 150 -3.06 -9.98 2.60
C LEU A 150 -3.24 -10.61 3.98
N ASP A 151 -3.06 -11.92 4.03
CA ASP A 151 -3.07 -12.70 5.27
C ASP A 151 -1.98 -12.17 6.23
N PRO A 152 -2.33 -11.71 7.45
CA PRO A 152 -1.37 -11.25 8.44
C PRO A 152 -0.30 -12.27 8.80
N ALA A 153 -0.57 -13.57 8.68
CA ALA A 153 0.40 -14.63 8.97
C ALA A 153 1.63 -14.57 8.05
N GLN A 154 1.50 -13.93 6.88
CA GLN A 154 2.59 -13.71 5.92
C GLN A 154 3.56 -12.59 6.33
N TYR A 155 3.31 -11.90 7.45
CA TYR A 155 4.11 -10.78 7.94
C TYR A 155 4.74 -11.11 9.30
N PRO A 156 5.98 -11.65 9.32
CA PRO A 156 6.65 -12.09 10.54
C PRO A 156 6.83 -10.99 11.60
N ILE A 157 6.88 -9.72 11.17
CA ILE A 157 6.97 -8.56 12.06
C ILE A 157 5.74 -8.41 12.97
N LEU A 158 4.60 -9.02 12.60
CA LEU A 158 3.37 -9.04 13.40
C LEU A 158 3.36 -10.17 14.43
N ASN A 159 4.25 -11.15 14.29
CA ASN A 159 4.39 -12.29 15.20
C ASN A 159 5.47 -12.07 16.27
N GLN A 160 6.02 -10.86 16.39
CA GLN A 160 6.96 -10.53 17.45
C GLN A 160 6.17 -10.11 18.71
N PRO A 161 6.38 -10.78 19.86
CA PRO A 161 5.81 -10.29 21.10
C PRO A 161 6.34 -8.88 21.35
N VAL A 162 5.41 -7.94 21.58
CA VAL A 162 5.75 -6.61 22.07
C VAL A 162 6.44 -6.81 23.41
N ASN A 163 7.76 -6.67 23.47
CA ASN A 163 8.47 -6.53 24.74
C ASN A 163 8.00 -5.22 25.37
N HIS A 164 6.93 -5.30 26.15
CA HIS A 164 6.60 -4.25 27.11
C HIS A 164 7.74 -4.23 28.12
N THR A 165 8.60 -3.22 28.02
CA THR A 165 9.52 -2.83 29.09
C THR A 165 8.67 -2.35 30.27
N ALA A 166 8.20 -3.30 31.06
CA ALA A 166 7.47 -3.09 32.30
C ALA A 166 8.21 -3.78 33.45
N GLU A 167 9.51 -3.52 33.57
CA GLU A 167 10.32 -3.89 34.74
C GLU A 167 11.38 -2.81 34.99
N GLN A 168 10.98 -1.61 35.41
CA GLN A 168 11.88 -0.65 36.07
C GLN A 168 11.20 0.15 37.20
N LEU A 169 10.12 -0.37 37.79
CA LEU A 169 9.50 0.22 38.98
C LEU A 169 9.40 -0.82 40.10
N ASP A 170 10.51 -1.44 40.49
CA ASP A 170 10.59 -2.11 41.80
C ASP A 170 12.02 -2.35 42.31
N ASN A 171 12.89 -1.33 42.29
CA ASN A 171 14.21 -1.43 42.95
C ASN A 171 14.64 -0.08 43.54
N ARG A 172 13.74 0.56 44.29
CA ARG A 172 14.08 1.68 45.19
C ARG A 172 13.42 1.52 46.56
N GLU A 173 13.44 0.33 47.12
CA GLU A 173 13.41 0.17 48.57
C GLU A 173 14.41 -0.94 48.93
N ASN A 174 15.24 -0.67 49.94
CA ASN A 174 16.30 -1.52 50.49
C ASN A 174 17.70 -1.35 49.88
N ASN A 175 18.35 -0.23 50.20
CA ASN A 175 19.63 -0.33 50.91
C ASN A 175 19.94 0.99 51.66
N GLU A 176 19.99 0.86 52.99
CA GLU A 176 20.71 1.66 54.00
C GLU A 176 20.37 3.15 54.21
#